data_AF-A0A6A4W6Q9-F1
#
_entry.id   AF-A0A6A4W6Q9-F1
#
_cell.length_a   1.000
_cell.length_b   1.000
_cell.length_c   1.000
_cell.angle_alpha   90.00
_cell.angle_beta   90.00
_cell.angle_gamma   90.00
#
_symmetry.space_group_name_H-M   'P 1'
#
loop_
_entity.id
_entity.type
_entity.pdbx_description
1 polymer ?
#
loop_
_entity_poly.entity_id
_entity_poly.type
_entity_poly.pdbx_seq_one_letter_code
_entity_poly.pdbx_strand_id
1 'polypeptide(L)'
;MNIFALLLTLLLVFSAYIVGCEGLRCHECSSADHTACEDPFDKDRAKAAGFLTLCDEPTKQGQRVLCRKTHQTVLGNVRIIRSCGYANHSETCVGSRNAEVVVRSCQCFEKDGCNGATTMTIAGTVVVLAAALRAIY
;
A
#
# COMPACT_ATOMS: atom_id res chain seq x y z
N MET A 1 26.29 -26.19 -23.31
CA MET A 1 25.10 -25.60 -22.67
C MET A 1 24.33 -26.73 -22.01
N ASN A 2 24.38 -26.84 -20.68
CA ASN A 2 23.82 -27.98 -19.95
C ASN A 2 22.31 -27.80 -19.83
N ILE A 3 21.51 -28.63 -20.51
CA ILE A 3 20.03 -28.57 -20.52
C ILE A 3 19.46 -28.52 -19.09
N PHE A 4 20.13 -29.18 -18.14
CA PHE A 4 19.77 -29.16 -16.72
C PHE A 4 19.86 -27.77 -16.08
N ALA A 5 20.90 -26.99 -16.41
CA ALA A 5 21.07 -25.63 -15.89
C ALA A 5 20.05 -24.66 -16.47
N LEU A 6 19.66 -24.87 -17.74
CA LEU A 6 18.67 -24.03 -18.44
C LEU A 6 17.25 -24.28 -17.93
N LEU A 7 16.92 -25.54 -17.62
CA LEU A 7 15.65 -25.90 -16.97
C LEU A 7 15.57 -25.34 -15.54
N LEU A 8 16.67 -25.38 -14.78
CA LEU A 8 16.71 -24.87 -13.41
C LEU A 8 16.51 -23.34 -13.35
N THR A 9 17.15 -22.59 -14.26
CA THR A 9 16.96 -21.13 -14.34
C THR A 9 15.54 -20.75 -14.76
N LEU A 10 14.95 -21.46 -15.73
CA LEU A 10 13.55 -21.27 -16.11
C LEU A 10 12.58 -21.52 -14.95
N LEU A 11 12.82 -22.57 -14.16
CA LEU A 11 11.96 -22.94 -13.04
C LEU A 11 12.07 -21.93 -11.88
N LEU A 12 13.27 -21.42 -11.61
CA LEU A 12 13.49 -20.34 -10.63
C LEU A 12 12.81 -19.04 -11.06
N VAL A 13 12.96 -18.66 -12.33
CA VAL A 13 12.29 -17.50 -12.92
C VAL A 13 10.77 -17.66 -12.84
N PHE A 14 10.23 -18.83 -13.18
CA PHE A 14 8.79 -19.11 -13.11
C PHE A 14 8.25 -19.07 -11.67
N SER A 15 9.00 -19.59 -10.70
CA SER A 15 8.62 -19.56 -9.29
C SER A 15 8.55 -18.13 -8.72
N ALA A 16 9.36 -17.20 -9.26
CA ALA A 16 9.33 -15.79 -8.89
C ALA A 16 8.08 -15.04 -9.41
N TYR A 17 7.31 -15.65 -10.32
CA TYR A 17 6.06 -15.10 -10.85
C TYR A 17 4.80 -15.66 -10.19
N ILE A 18 4.91 -16.51 -9.15
CA ILE A 18 3.75 -16.88 -8.34
C ILE A 18 3.34 -15.65 -7.50
N VAL A 19 2.57 -14.77 -8.13
CA VAL A 19 1.88 -13.68 -7.45
C VAL A 19 0.70 -14.31 -6.73
N GLY A 20 0.79 -14.43 -5.41
CA GLY A 20 -0.35 -14.77 -4.57
C GLY A 20 -1.44 -13.71 -4.73
N CYS A 21 -2.68 -14.13 -5.00
CA CYS A 21 -3.84 -13.25 -4.99
C CYS A 21 -4.37 -13.17 -3.55
N GLU A 22 -3.60 -12.52 -2.66
CA GLU A 22 -4.16 -12.07 -1.39
C GLU A 22 -4.89 -10.74 -1.62
N GLY A 23 -6.04 -10.55 -0.97
CA GLY A 23 -6.74 -9.27 -1.00
C GLY A 23 -5.91 -8.15 -0.38
N LEU A 24 -6.15 -6.91 -0.80
CA LEU A 24 -5.41 -5.74 -0.32
C LEU A 24 -5.61 -5.54 1.18
N ARG A 25 -4.52 -5.33 1.93
CA ARG A 25 -4.57 -4.96 3.34
C ARG A 25 -4.25 -3.50 3.56
N CYS A 26 -4.96 -2.81 4.44
CA CYS A 26 -4.74 -1.39 4.73
C CYS A 26 -4.65 -1.13 6.22
N HIS A 27 -4.01 -0.01 6.60
CA HIS A 27 -4.10 0.44 7.99
C HIS A 27 -5.50 1.00 8.25
N GLU A 28 -6.20 0.45 9.25
CA GLU A 28 -7.49 0.91 9.78
C GLU A 28 -7.24 1.53 11.16
N CYS A 29 -7.17 2.85 11.23
CA CYS A 29 -6.90 3.55 12.49
C CYS A 29 -7.29 5.03 12.43
N SER A 30 -7.32 5.67 13.60
CA SER A 30 -7.36 7.11 13.68
C SER A 30 -6.45 7.71 14.76
N SER A 31 -5.87 8.87 14.47
CA SER A 31 -5.04 9.63 15.42
C SER A 31 -5.82 10.12 16.64
N ALA A 32 -7.14 10.22 16.55
CA ALA A 32 -7.97 10.57 17.71
C ALA A 32 -7.99 9.46 18.77
N ASP A 33 -7.81 8.21 18.34
CA ASP A 33 -7.93 7.03 19.20
C ASP A 33 -6.56 6.48 19.59
N HIS A 34 -5.56 6.60 18.72
CA HIS A 34 -4.22 6.10 18.98
C HIS A 34 -3.13 6.91 18.27
N THR A 35 -2.15 7.40 19.03
CA THR A 35 -1.07 8.27 18.53
C THR A 35 -0.16 7.62 17.47
N ALA A 36 -0.21 6.30 17.33
CA ALA A 36 0.57 5.58 16.30
C ALA A 36 -0.01 5.80 14.90
N CYS A 37 -1.26 6.25 14.84
CA CYS A 37 -1.94 6.67 13.63
C CYS A 37 -1.74 8.17 13.33
N GLU A 38 -0.86 8.87 14.03
CA GLU A 38 -0.50 10.25 13.66
C GLU A 38 0.42 10.28 12.43
N ASP A 39 0.88 11.48 12.08
CA ASP A 39 2.03 11.66 11.21
C ASP A 39 3.19 12.27 12.02
N PRO A 40 4.41 11.73 11.90
CA PRO A 40 4.80 10.57 11.09
C PRO A 40 4.17 9.26 11.59
N PHE A 41 3.84 8.36 10.65
CA PHE A 41 3.21 7.08 10.98
C PHE A 41 4.19 6.14 11.70
N ASP A 42 3.82 5.70 12.90
CA ASP A 42 4.64 4.78 13.69
C ASP A 42 4.32 3.33 13.30
N LYS A 43 5.14 2.77 12.42
CA LYS A 43 4.95 1.43 11.87
C LYS A 43 5.05 0.33 12.92
N ASP A 44 5.94 0.48 13.90
CA ASP A 44 6.19 -0.56 14.91
C ASP A 44 5.01 -0.62 15.89
N ARG A 45 4.56 0.53 16.36
CA ARG A 45 3.37 0.61 17.21
C ARG A 45 2.09 0.26 16.46
N ALA A 46 1.96 0.67 15.20
CA ALA A 46 0.80 0.29 14.38
C ALA A 46 0.74 -1.23 14.15
N LYS A 47 1.88 -1.89 13.98
CA LYS A 47 1.98 -3.35 13.90
C LYS A 47 1.57 -4.00 15.22
N ALA A 48 2.10 -3.51 16.34
CA ALA A 48 1.76 -4.02 17.68
C ALA A 48 0.27 -3.85 18.00
N ALA A 49 -0.34 -2.76 17.54
CA ALA A 49 -1.76 -2.47 17.70
C ALA A 49 -2.66 -3.19 16.68
N GLY A 50 -2.10 -3.95 15.73
CA GLY A 50 -2.88 -4.73 14.78
C GLY A 50 -3.66 -3.89 13.75
N PHE A 51 -3.16 -2.69 13.39
CA PHE A 51 -3.90 -1.79 12.50
C PHE A 51 -3.98 -2.27 11.05
N LEU A 52 -3.14 -3.21 10.62
CA LEU A 52 -3.15 -3.71 9.25
C LEU A 52 -4.21 -4.80 9.10
N THR A 53 -5.29 -4.51 8.40
CA THR A 53 -6.44 -5.40 8.22
C THR A 53 -6.68 -5.70 6.75
N LEU A 54 -7.29 -6.86 6.46
CA LEU A 54 -7.76 -7.19 5.12
C LEU A 54 -8.96 -6.32 4.76
N CYS A 55 -8.95 -5.73 3.57
CA CYS A 55 -10.10 -5.00 3.07
C CYS A 55 -11.13 -5.94 2.46
N ASP A 56 -12.41 -5.67 2.71
CA ASP A 56 -13.51 -6.41 2.12
C ASP A 56 -13.62 -6.15 0.61
N GLU A 57 -14.38 -7.00 -0.07
CA GLU A 57 -14.72 -6.75 -1.46
C GLU A 57 -15.71 -5.57 -1.60
N PRO A 58 -15.61 -4.77 -2.68
CA PRO A 58 -16.51 -3.66 -2.90
C PRO A 58 -17.93 -4.17 -3.17
N THR A 59 -18.91 -3.57 -2.50
CA THR A 59 -20.34 -3.91 -2.68
C THR A 59 -20.95 -3.35 -3.95
N LYS A 60 -20.31 -2.32 -4.56
CA LYS A 60 -20.79 -1.68 -5.78
C LYS A 60 -19.96 -2.13 -6.99
N GLN A 61 -20.65 -2.45 -8.08
CA GLN A 61 -20.01 -2.79 -9.34
C GLN A 61 -19.09 -1.67 -9.84
N GLY A 62 -17.94 -2.06 -10.39
CA GLY A 62 -16.95 -1.15 -10.97
C GLY A 62 -16.07 -0.42 -9.95
N GLN A 63 -16.23 -0.66 -8.65
CA GLN A 63 -15.31 -0.15 -7.65
C GLN A 63 -14.10 -1.09 -7.48
N ARG A 64 -12.96 -0.49 -7.15
CA ARG A 64 -11.73 -1.18 -6.79
C ARG A 64 -11.41 -0.91 -5.32
N VAL A 65 -10.90 -1.92 -4.64
CA VAL A 65 -10.35 -1.79 -3.28
C VAL A 65 -9.08 -0.94 -3.31
N LEU A 66 -8.92 -0.08 -2.31
CA LEU A 66 -7.76 0.82 -2.14
C LEU A 66 -7.49 1.07 -0.66
N CYS A 67 -6.28 1.52 -0.34
CA CYS A 67 -6.01 2.12 0.96
C CYS A 67 -6.18 3.63 0.87
N ARG A 68 -6.76 4.21 1.92
CA ARG A 68 -7.03 5.64 2.03
C ARG A 68 -6.34 6.22 3.25
N LYS A 69 -5.83 7.44 3.10
CA LYS A 69 -5.37 8.30 4.19
C LYS A 69 -6.08 9.64 4.07
N THR A 70 -6.78 10.03 5.13
CA THR A 70 -7.56 11.25 5.20
C THR A 70 -6.99 12.15 6.29
N HIS A 71 -6.57 13.35 5.88
CA HIS A 71 -6.32 14.47 6.76
C HIS A 71 -7.61 15.27 6.88
N GLN A 72 -8.19 15.26 8.07
CA GLN A 72 -9.40 16.01 8.36
C GLN A 72 -9.08 17.07 9.41
N THR A 73 -9.53 18.30 9.19
CA THR A 73 -9.50 19.37 10.18
C THR A 73 -10.94 19.76 10.48
N VAL A 74 -11.37 19.66 11.73
CA VAL A 74 -12.70 20.08 12.18
C VAL A 74 -12.53 21.12 13.28
N LEU A 75 -13.02 22.34 13.03
CA LEU A 75 -12.90 23.47 13.96
C LEU A 75 -11.45 23.70 14.45
N GLY A 76 -10.49 23.56 13.53
CA GLY A 76 -9.06 23.70 13.81
C GLY A 76 -8.38 22.44 14.37
N ASN A 77 -9.12 21.41 14.78
CA ASN A 77 -8.55 20.16 15.29
C ASN A 77 -8.23 19.20 14.13
N VAL A 78 -6.96 18.81 14.03
CA VAL A 78 -6.49 17.89 12.98
C VAL A 78 -6.65 16.44 13.44
N ARG A 79 -7.19 15.60 12.56
CA ARG A 79 -7.34 14.16 12.71
C ARG A 79 -6.81 13.48 11.46
N ILE A 80 -6.00 12.44 11.65
CA ILE A 80 -5.59 11.50 10.62
C ILE A 80 -6.47 10.26 10.72
N ILE A 81 -7.03 9.84 9.59
CA ILE A 81 -7.84 8.64 9.47
C ILE A 81 -7.21 7.81 8.37
N ARG A 82 -6.94 6.54 8.65
CA ARG A 82 -6.48 5.55 7.66
C ARG A 82 -7.52 4.46 7.61
N SER A 83 -7.92 4.08 6.40
CA SER A 83 -8.92 3.04 6.19
C SER A 83 -8.76 2.33 4.85
N CYS A 84 -9.42 1.19 4.71
CA CYS A 84 -9.84 0.66 3.43
C CYS A 84 -10.80 1.65 2.75
N GLY A 85 -10.83 1.60 1.43
CA GLY A 85 -11.73 2.41 0.62
C GLY A 85 -12.04 1.74 -0.70
N TYR A 86 -13.02 2.31 -1.39
CA TYR A 86 -13.51 1.82 -2.66
C TYR A 86 -13.73 3.00 -3.60
N ALA A 87 -13.19 2.94 -4.81
CA ALA A 87 -13.39 3.98 -5.81
C ALA A 87 -13.50 3.39 -7.22
N ASN A 88 -14.27 4.07 -8.05
CA ASN A 88 -14.36 3.84 -9.50
C ASN A 88 -13.47 4.82 -10.30
N HIS A 89 -12.80 5.76 -9.62
CA HIS A 89 -11.87 6.71 -10.21
C HIS A 89 -10.45 6.45 -9.71
N SER A 90 -9.46 6.91 -10.48
CA SER A 90 -8.03 6.75 -10.18
C SER A 90 -7.40 7.97 -9.52
N GLU A 91 -8.16 9.04 -9.26
CA GLU A 91 -7.63 10.27 -8.64
C GLU A 91 -6.88 9.96 -7.35
N THR A 92 -5.60 10.32 -7.28
CA THR A 92 -4.74 9.97 -6.14
C THR A 92 -5.13 10.72 -4.88
N CYS A 93 -5.60 11.96 -4.98
CA CYS A 93 -6.02 12.75 -3.84
C CYS A 93 -7.18 13.66 -4.20
N VAL A 94 -8.20 13.67 -3.35
CA VAL A 94 -9.36 14.55 -3.43
C VAL A 94 -9.46 15.38 -2.16
N GLY A 95 -9.98 16.59 -2.26
CA GLY A 95 -10.14 17.46 -1.11
C GLY A 95 -11.44 18.24 -1.16
N SER A 96 -11.98 18.54 0.01
CA SER A 96 -13.14 19.40 0.19
C SER A 96 -12.89 20.37 1.34
N ARG A 97 -13.51 21.54 1.29
CA ARG A 97 -13.35 22.59 2.29
C ARG A 97 -14.66 23.34 2.45
N ASN A 98 -15.07 23.56 3.69
CA ASN A 98 -16.00 24.60 4.09
C ASN A 98 -15.38 25.42 5.26
N ALA A 99 -16.16 26.30 5.89
CA ALA A 99 -15.65 27.19 6.94
C ALA A 99 -15.12 26.46 8.18
N GLU A 100 -15.66 25.28 8.48
CA GLU A 100 -15.40 24.54 9.73
C GLU A 100 -14.61 23.26 9.51
N VAL A 101 -14.73 22.68 8.32
CA VAL A 101 -14.25 21.35 7.96
C VAL A 101 -13.39 21.41 6.71
N VAL A 102 -12.15 20.93 6.83
CA VAL A 102 -11.22 20.76 5.72
C VAL A 102 -10.87 19.29 5.63
N VAL A 103 -11.08 18.67 4.47
CA VAL A 103 -10.75 17.26 4.25
C VAL A 103 -9.81 17.15 3.07
N ARG A 104 -8.73 16.39 3.23
CA ARG A 104 -7.87 15.94 2.14
C ARG A 104 -7.69 14.44 2.25
N SER A 105 -8.17 13.70 1.26
CA SER A 105 -8.16 12.25 1.23
C SER A 105 -7.33 11.77 0.05
N CYS A 106 -6.27 11.02 0.34
CA CYS A 106 -5.43 10.39 -0.67
C CYS A 106 -5.62 8.87 -0.67
N GLN A 107 -5.48 8.26 -1.84
CA GLN A 107 -5.70 6.84 -2.08
C GLN A 107 -4.52 6.20 -2.83
N CYS A 108 -4.28 4.92 -2.53
CA CYS A 108 -3.26 4.10 -3.17
C CYS A 108 -3.78 2.66 -3.33
N PHE A 109 -3.37 1.97 -4.41
CA PHE A 109 -3.98 0.71 -4.85
C PHE A 109 -3.02 -0.47 -4.88
N GLU A 110 -1.73 -0.21 -4.70
CA GLU A 110 -0.67 -1.07 -5.26
C GLU A 110 -0.05 -2.01 -4.22
N LYS A 111 -0.10 -1.65 -2.92
CA LYS A 111 0.61 -2.37 -1.88
C LYS A 111 -0.13 -2.32 -0.55
N ASP A 112 -0.06 -3.43 0.17
CA ASP A 112 -0.49 -3.53 1.56
C ASP A 112 0.10 -2.40 2.42
N GLY A 113 -0.76 -1.75 3.20
CA GLY A 113 -0.39 -0.68 4.12
C GLY A 113 0.19 0.57 3.45
N CYS A 114 -0.06 0.79 2.16
CA CYS A 114 0.47 1.97 1.44
C CYS A 114 -0.02 3.30 2.05
N ASN A 115 -1.15 3.30 2.76
CA ASN A 115 -1.65 4.45 3.51
C ASN A 115 -0.84 4.78 4.80
N GLY A 116 0.15 3.97 5.16
CA GLY A 116 1.11 4.23 6.23
C GLY A 116 2.46 4.79 5.76
N ALA A 117 2.74 4.84 4.45
CA ALA A 117 4.07 5.18 3.94
C ALA A 117 4.25 6.67 3.58
N THR A 118 5.43 7.21 3.87
CA THR A 118 6.12 8.17 3.00
C THR A 118 6.91 7.36 1.97
N THR A 119 6.66 7.59 0.68
CA THR A 119 7.19 6.79 -0.43
C THR A 119 8.71 6.96 -0.55
N MET A 120 9.48 5.90 -0.29
CA MET A 120 10.84 5.74 -0.83
C MET A 120 10.93 4.35 -1.45
N THR A 121 10.92 4.30 -2.78
CA THR A 121 11.08 3.07 -3.56
C THR A 121 12.52 3.03 -4.08
N ILE A 122 13.35 2.13 -3.56
CA ILE A 122 14.69 1.85 -4.12
C ILE A 122 14.56 0.59 -5.00
N ALA A 123 14.88 0.75 -6.28
CA ALA A 123 14.76 -0.27 -7.33
C ALA A 123 15.79 -1.40 -7.14
N GLY A 124 15.34 -2.55 -6.60
CA GLY A 124 16.15 -3.77 -6.45
C GLY A 124 16.27 -4.63 -7.71
N THR A 125 15.68 -4.23 -8.84
CA THR A 125 15.58 -5.06 -10.05
C THR A 125 16.86 -5.11 -10.89
N VAL A 126 17.84 -4.23 -10.65
CA VAL A 126 19.08 -4.17 -11.45
C VAL A 126 20.10 -5.27 -11.09
N VAL A 127 20.08 -5.79 -9.86
CA VAL A 127 21.11 -6.72 -9.37
C VAL A 127 20.98 -8.13 -9.95
N VAL A 128 19.76 -8.59 -10.24
CA VAL A 128 19.52 -9.97 -10.72
C VAL A 128 19.99 -10.16 -12.17
N LEU A 129 19.86 -9.13 -13.02
CA LEU A 129 20.33 -9.18 -14.41
C LEU A 129 21.86 -9.22 -14.51
N ALA A 130 22.57 -8.52 -13.61
CA ALA A 130 24.03 -8.51 -13.57
C ALA A 130 24.63 -9.87 -13.15
N ALA A 131 23.97 -10.58 -12.23
CA ALA A 131 24.38 -11.92 -11.81
C ALA A 131 24.17 -12.98 -12.93
N ALA A 132 23.08 -12.86 -13.69
CA ALA A 132 22.81 -13.74 -14.83
C ALA A 132 23.82 -13.57 -15.97
N LEU A 133 24.26 -12.33 -16.25
CA LEU A 133 25.26 -12.06 -17.29
C LEU A 133 26.64 -12.63 -16.96
N ARG A 134 27.03 -12.70 -15.68
CA ARG A 134 28.27 -13.35 -15.24
C ARG A 134 28.24 -14.88 -15.18
N ALA A 135 27.05 -15.47 -15.27
CA ALA A 135 26.91 -16.92 -15.42
C ALA A 135 26.91 -17.36 -16.89
N ILE A 136 26.82 -16.40 -17.82
CA ILE A 136 26.80 -16.62 -19.28
C ILE A 136 28.18 -16.33 -19.91
N TYR A 137 28.99 -15.45 -19.29
CA TYR A 137 30.37 -15.14 -19.71
C TYR A 137 31.41 -15.84 -18.86
#